data_AF-A0A968IN77-F1
#
_entry.id   AF-A0A968IN77-F1
#
_cell.length_a   1.000
_cell.length_b   1.000
_cell.length_c   1.000
_cell.angle_alpha   90.00
_cell.angle_beta   90.00
_cell.angle_gamma   90.00
#
_symmetry.space_group_name_H-M   'P 1'
#
loop_
_entity.id
_entity.type
_entity.pdbx_description
1 polymer ?
#
loop_
_entity_poly.entity_id
_entity_poly.type
_entity_poly.pdbx_seq_one_letter_code
_entity_poly.pdbx_strand_id
1 'polypeptide(L)' 'WYVGYLEKGKNVYFFATNIDIRNEKDPVARLELTRRCFKDLAVL' A
#
# COMPACT_ATOMS: atom_id res chain seq x y z
N TRP A 1 -6.09 -7.81 2.70
CA TRP A 1 -5.57 -6.80 3.64
C TRP A 1 -4.05 -6.69 3.55
N TYR A 2 -3.55 -5.47 3.43
CA TYR A 2 -2.14 -5.11 3.63
C TYR A 2 -2.13 -3.81 4.45
N VAL A 3 -1.65 -3.91 5.68
CA VAL A 3 -1.74 -2.85 6.69
C VAL A 3 -0.36 -2.57 7.25
N GLY A 4 -0.09 -1.33 7.64
CA GLY A 4 1.20 -0.95 8.20
C GLY A 4 1.42 0.55 8.18
N TYR A 5 2.68 0.94 8.14
CA TYR A 5 3.09 2.33 8.06
C TYR A 5 4.35 2.48 7.20
N LEU A 6 4.56 3.68 6.67
CA LEU A 6 5.76 4.10 5.97
C LEU A 6 6.38 5.27 6.74
N GLU A 7 7.64 5.13 7.13
CA GLU A 7 8.42 6.23 7.72
C GLU A 7 9.23 6.91 6.63
N LYS A 8 9.08 8.23 6.49
CA LYS A 8 9.90 9.04 5.57
C LYS A 8 10.20 10.39 6.18
N GLY A 9 11.50 10.69 6.32
CA GLY A 9 11.97 11.89 7.00
C GLY A 9 11.51 11.91 8.47
N LYS A 10 10.74 12.93 8.84
CA LYS A 10 10.17 13.08 10.20
C LYS A 10 8.68 12.69 10.28
N ASN A 11 8.13 12.08 9.24
CA ASN A 11 6.72 11.73 9.13
C ASN A 11 6.48 10.23 9.10
N VAL A 12 5.30 9.82 9.57
CA VAL A 12 4.80 8.44 9.54
C VAL A 12 3.46 8.42 8.80
N TYR A 13 3.35 7.59 7.77
CA TYR A 13 2.16 7.43 6.94
C TYR A 13 1.52 6.06 7.20
N PHE A 14 0.48 6.02 8.02
CA PHE A 14 -0.28 4.80 8.29
C PHE A 14 -1.19 4.45 7.11
N PHE A 15 -1.34 3.17 6.82
CA PHE A 15 -2.19 2.70 5.73
C PHE A 15 -2.86 1.36 6.03
N ALA A 16 -4.01 1.16 5.38
CA ALA A 16 -4.70 -0.11 5.34
C ALA A 16 -5.35 -0.32 3.97
N THR A 17 -4.80 -1.23 3.18
CA THR A 17 -5.30 -1.56 1.84
C THR A 17 -6.08 -2.87 1.89
N ASN A 18 -7.35 -2.82 1.50
CA ASN A 18 -8.16 -3.99 1.25
C ASN A 18 -8.64 -4.00 -0.20
N ILE A 19 -8.68 -5.18 -0.79
CA ILE A 19 -9.21 -5.42 -2.13
C ILE A 19 -9.93 -6.77 -2.10
N ASP A 20 -10.90 -6.95 -2.99
CA ASP A 20 -11.42 -8.27 -3.33
C ASP A 20 -10.28 -9.15 -3.87
N ILE A 21 -10.27 -10.42 -3.45
CA ILE A 21 -9.36 -11.44 -3.97
C ILE A 21 -10.24 -12.54 -4.57
N ARG A 22 -10.25 -12.64 -5.90
CA ARG A 22 -11.10 -13.56 -6.66
C ARG A 22 -10.30 -14.74 -7.24
N ASN A 23 -8.99 -14.57 -7.38
CA ASN A 23 -8.08 -15.61 -7.83
C ASN A 23 -6.69 -15.46 -7.17
N GLU A 24 -5.80 -16.43 -7.37
CA GLU A 24 -4.48 -16.49 -6.74
C GLU A 24 -3.49 -15.40 -7.18
N LYS A 25 -3.78 -14.65 -8.25
CA LYS A 25 -2.93 -13.54 -8.74
C LYS A 25 -3.28 -12.20 -8.09
N ASP A 26 -4.53 -12.03 -7.64
CA ASP A 26 -5.02 -10.79 -7.03
C ASP A 26 -4.30 -10.39 -5.72
N PRO A 27 -3.85 -11.31 -4.83
CA PRO A 27 -3.23 -10.93 -3.57
C PRO A 27 -2.01 -10.03 -3.71
N VAL A 28 -1.26 -10.10 -4.81
CA VAL A 28 -0.10 -9.24 -5.06
C VAL A 28 -0.50 -7.79 -5.33
N ALA A 29 -1.71 -7.57 -5.89
CA ALA A 29 -2.18 -6.24 -6.26
C ALA A 29 -2.33 -5.30 -5.06
N ARG A 30 -2.59 -5.82 -3.86
CA ARG A 30 -2.69 -5.00 -2.64
C ARG A 30 -1.37 -4.29 -2.30
N LEU A 31 -0.23 -4.90 -2.58
CA LEU A 31 1.10 -4.31 -2.36
C LEU A 31 1.39 -3.25 -3.42
N GLU A 32 1.17 -3.60 -4.69
CA GLU A 32 1.41 -2.71 -5.82
C GLU A 32 0.52 -1.45 -5.74
N LEU A 33 -0.76 -1.61 -5.39
CA LEU A 33 -1.68 -0.49 -5.19
C LEU A 33 -1.18 0.46 -4.10
N THR A 34 -0.80 -0.06 -2.92
CA THR A 34 -0.23 0.77 -1.84
C THR A 34 1.02 1.52 -2.30
N ARG A 35 1.93 0.86 -3.04
CA ARG A 35 3.15 1.49 -3.56
C ARG A 35 2.85 2.60 -4.57
N ARG A 36 1.85 2.41 -5.44
CA ARG A 36 1.41 3.47 -6.37
C ARG A 36 0.89 4.68 -5.62
N CYS A 37 0.01 4.49 -4.61
CA CYS A 37 -0.46 5.58 -3.78
C CYS A 37 0.70 6.34 -3.11
N PHE A 38 1.72 5.63 -2.62
CA PHE A 38 2.89 6.29 -2.04
C PHE A 38 3.73 7.09 -3.04
N LYS A 39 3.86 6.61 -4.29
CA LYS A 39 4.52 7.37 -5.36
C LYS A 39 3.72 8.63 -5.73
N ASP A 40 2.41 8.51 -5.85
CA ASP A 40 1.52 9.63 -6.17
C ASP A 40 1.56 10.72 -5.08
N LEU A 41 1.71 10.30 -3.82
CA LEU A 41 1.92 11.20 -2.68
C LEU A 41 3.37 11.72 -2.55
N ALA A 42 4.28 11.32 -3.46
CA ALA A 42 5.72 11.59 -3.40
C ALA A 42 6.41 11.15 -2.10
N VAL A 43 5.83 10.16 -1.40
CA VAL A 43 6.38 9.58 -0.16
C VAL A 43 7.13 8.28 -0.39
N LEU A 44 7.18 7.76 -1.61
CA LEU A 44 8.04 6.65 -2.03
C LEU A 44 8.73 7.00 -3.35
#